data_AF-A0A961MK38-F1
#
_entry.id   AF-A0A961MK38-F1
#
_cell.length_a   1.000
_cell.length_b   1.000
_cell.length_c   1.000
_cell.angle_alpha   90.00
_cell.angle_beta   90.00
_cell.angle_gamma   90.00
#
_symmetry.space_group_name_H-M   'P 1'
#
loop_
_entity.id
_entity.type
_entity.pdbx_description
1 polymer ?
#
loop_
_entity_poly.entity_id
_entity_poly.type
_entity_poly.pdbx_seq_one_letter_code
_entity_poly.pdbx_strand_id
1 'polypeptide(L)'
;VLHADPRVMPRRRRCWSSWVSRGDTGSGAVDVSYWMNRLQSIPEDDPLFISLNPSQPIDERLIYDEVSFRHPVFDLPALAAQERIAMMQGARNTWFAGAWLRNGFHEDGFASAWRVARRLPLARVPS
;
A
#
# COMPACT_ATOMS: atom_id res chain seq x y z
N VAL A 1 -1.13 2.51 -11.48
CA VAL A 1 -0.88 3.31 -12.71
C VAL A 1 -1.28 4.75 -12.42
N LEU A 2 -0.40 5.71 -12.66
CA LEU A 2 -0.69 7.16 -12.60
C LEU A 2 -0.99 7.65 -14.02
N HIS A 3 -2.12 8.32 -14.23
CA HIS A 3 -2.58 8.73 -15.55
C HIS A 3 -3.60 9.88 -15.52
N ALA A 4 -3.91 10.45 -16.69
CA ALA A 4 -4.93 11.50 -16.85
C ALA A 4 -6.25 11.03 -17.49
N ASP A 5 -6.40 9.74 -17.80
CA ASP A 5 -7.61 9.20 -18.43
C ASP A 5 -8.89 9.34 -17.56
N PRO A 6 -9.87 10.19 -17.93
CA PRO A 6 -11.06 10.44 -17.12
C PRO A 6 -12.11 9.31 -17.24
N ARG A 7 -11.93 8.33 -18.13
CA ARG A 7 -12.87 7.21 -18.34
C ARG A 7 -12.94 6.26 -17.13
N VAL A 8 -12.01 6.38 -16.19
CA VAL A 8 -12.05 5.66 -14.90
C VAL A 8 -13.14 6.20 -13.96
N MET A 9 -13.61 7.43 -14.18
CA MET A 9 -14.64 8.06 -13.36
C MET A 9 -16.05 7.85 -13.93
N PRO A 10 -17.11 8.01 -13.10
CA PRO A 10 -18.49 7.97 -13.57
C PRO A 10 -18.75 8.99 -14.70
N ARG A 11 -19.56 8.60 -15.69
CA ARG A 11 -19.96 9.48 -16.82
C ARG A 11 -20.55 10.82 -16.35
N ARG A 12 -21.22 10.83 -15.20
CA ARG A 12 -21.80 12.05 -14.60
C ARG A 12 -20.75 12.69 -13.69
N ARG A 13 -20.18 13.83 -14.11
CA ARG A 13 -19.15 14.55 -13.34
C ARG A 13 -19.56 14.90 -11.91
N ARG A 14 -20.86 15.16 -11.67
CA ARG A 14 -21.42 15.42 -10.33
C ARG A 14 -21.24 14.25 -9.34
N CYS A 15 -21.05 13.04 -9.86
CA CYS A 15 -20.88 11.82 -9.07
C CYS A 15 -19.41 11.49 -8.80
N TRP A 16 -18.48 12.35 -9.21
CA TRP A 16 -17.06 12.15 -8.95
C TRP A 16 -16.78 12.31 -7.47
N SER A 17 -15.89 11.46 -6.97
CA SER A 17 -15.43 11.39 -5.59
C SER A 17 -13.91 11.19 -5.58
N SER A 18 -13.28 11.41 -4.42
CA SER A 18 -11.82 11.25 -4.27
C SER A 18 -11.35 9.82 -4.55
N TRP A 19 -12.24 8.83 -4.48
CA TRP A 19 -12.03 7.49 -4.97
C TRP A 19 -13.32 6.92 -5.55
N VAL A 20 -13.18 6.03 -6.52
CA VAL A 20 -14.28 5.24 -7.07
C VAL A 20 -13.85 3.78 -7.14
N SER A 21 -14.78 2.89 -6.82
CA SER A 21 -14.57 1.45 -6.94
C SER A 21 -15.52 0.91 -7.99
N ARG A 22 -15.00 0.06 -8.88
CA ARG A 22 -15.78 -0.74 -9.81
C ARG A 22 -15.53 -2.22 -9.50
N GLY A 23 -16.58 -2.91 -9.15
CA GLY A 23 -16.59 -4.36 -9.04
C GLY A 23 -17.34 -4.96 -10.22
N ASP A 24 -16.84 -6.06 -10.75
CA ASP A 24 -17.64 -6.98 -11.54
C ASP A 24 -18.14 -8.09 -10.62
N THR A 25 -19.46 -8.26 -10.57
CA THR A 25 -20.14 -9.23 -9.68
C THR A 25 -19.76 -10.69 -9.98
N GLY A 26 -19.18 -10.98 -11.16
CA GLY A 26 -18.81 -12.33 -11.57
C GLY A 26 -17.36 -12.74 -11.31
N SER A 27 -16.41 -11.80 -11.34
CA SER A 27 -14.96 -12.11 -11.28
C SER A 27 -14.32 -11.87 -9.92
N GLY A 28 -14.99 -11.15 -9.01
CA GLY A 28 -14.41 -10.76 -7.72
C GLY A 28 -13.26 -9.75 -7.82
N ALA A 29 -12.93 -9.30 -9.03
CA ALA A 29 -11.93 -8.26 -9.26
C ALA A 29 -12.53 -6.89 -8.90
N VAL A 30 -11.82 -6.17 -8.05
CA VAL A 30 -12.17 -4.79 -7.66
C VAL A 30 -11.10 -3.86 -8.22
N ASP A 31 -11.53 -3.00 -9.13
CA ASP A 31 -10.76 -1.86 -9.63
C ASP A 31 -11.05 -0.66 -8.73
N VAL A 32 -9.99 -0.03 -8.22
CA VAL A 32 -10.11 1.20 -7.43
C VAL A 32 -9.31 2.30 -8.10
N SER A 33 -9.94 3.43 -8.34
CA SER A 33 -9.31 4.61 -8.92
C SER A 33 -9.43 5.81 -7.98
N TYR A 34 -8.30 6.44 -7.67
CA TYR A 34 -8.21 7.65 -6.85
C TYR A 34 -8.12 8.87 -7.72
N TRP A 35 -8.86 9.92 -7.37
CA TRP A 35 -8.72 11.24 -7.95
C TRP A 35 -7.83 12.10 -7.04
N MET A 36 -6.55 12.17 -7.39
CA MET A 36 -5.52 12.78 -6.55
C MET A 36 -5.72 14.29 -6.41
N ASN A 37 -6.21 14.98 -7.44
CA ASN A 37 -6.45 16.42 -7.36
C ASN A 37 -7.43 16.74 -6.24
N ARG A 38 -8.53 16.01 -6.15
CA ARG A 38 -9.49 16.21 -5.06
C ARG A 38 -8.99 15.67 -3.72
N LEU A 39 -8.30 14.52 -3.72
CA LEU A 39 -7.83 13.90 -2.49
C LEU A 39 -6.76 14.73 -1.77
N GLN A 40 -5.87 15.37 -2.53
CA GLN A 40 -4.73 16.13 -2.01
C GLN A 40 -4.83 17.64 -2.26
N SER A 41 -5.96 18.13 -2.80
CA SER A 41 -6.17 19.55 -3.13
C SER A 41 -5.15 20.10 -4.13
N ILE A 42 -4.78 19.30 -5.14
CA ILE A 42 -3.93 19.72 -6.28
C ILE A 42 -4.81 20.46 -7.29
N PRO A 43 -4.33 21.50 -7.99
CA PRO A 43 -5.05 22.12 -9.12
C PRO A 43 -5.58 21.10 -10.14
N GLU A 44 -6.78 21.33 -10.69
CA GLU A 44 -7.48 20.40 -11.61
C GLU A 44 -7.22 20.71 -13.10
N ASP A 45 -6.22 21.54 -13.41
CA ASP A 45 -5.80 21.87 -14.78
C ASP A 45 -5.18 20.67 -15.51
N ASP A 46 -4.61 19.72 -14.76
CA ASP A 46 -4.24 18.38 -15.23
C ASP A 46 -4.87 17.30 -14.33
N PRO A 47 -5.79 16.46 -14.83
CA PRO A 47 -6.36 15.37 -14.06
C PRO A 47 -5.30 14.32 -13.67
N LEU A 48 -5.20 14.03 -12.38
CA LEU A 48 -4.30 13.04 -11.80
C LEU A 48 -5.11 11.90 -11.18
N PHE A 49 -5.10 10.76 -11.85
CA PHE A 49 -5.74 9.54 -11.40
C PHE A 49 -4.72 8.46 -11.07
N ILE A 50 -4.96 7.73 -9.97
CA ILE A 50 -4.22 6.51 -9.65
C ILE A 50 -5.19 5.34 -9.66
N SER A 51 -5.06 4.45 -10.64
CA SER A 51 -5.82 3.19 -10.70
C SER A 51 -5.01 2.01 -10.19
N LEU A 52 -5.65 1.21 -9.33
CA LEU A 52 -5.16 -0.03 -8.76
C LEU A 52 -5.90 -1.20 -9.42
N ASN A 53 -5.15 -2.09 -10.07
CA ASN A 53 -5.69 -3.24 -10.79
C ASN A 53 -6.82 -2.85 -11.77
N PRO A 54 -6.57 -1.95 -12.72
CA PRO A 54 -7.61 -1.44 -13.62
C PRO A 54 -8.25 -2.58 -14.42
N SER A 55 -9.58 -2.67 -14.36
CA SER A 55 -10.36 -3.70 -15.07
C SER A 55 -10.48 -3.41 -16.57
N GLN A 56 -10.32 -2.15 -16.96
CA GLN A 56 -10.32 -1.68 -18.34
C GLN A 56 -8.96 -1.07 -18.67
N PRO A 57 -8.47 -1.23 -19.91
CA PRO A 57 -7.21 -0.63 -20.32
C PRO A 57 -7.29 0.90 -20.25
N ILE A 58 -6.22 1.49 -19.73
CA ILE A 58 -5.99 2.94 -19.71
C ILE A 58 -5.34 3.33 -21.05
N ASP A 59 -5.67 4.50 -21.61
CA ASP A 59 -4.98 5.00 -22.81
C ASP A 59 -3.49 5.22 -22.49
N GLU A 60 -2.60 4.46 -23.13
CA GLU A 60 -1.15 4.49 -22.89
C GLU A 60 -0.55 5.90 -23.03
N ARG A 61 -1.14 6.74 -23.89
CA ARG A 61 -0.67 8.13 -24.10
C ARG A 61 -0.98 9.05 -22.92
N LEU A 62 -1.88 8.64 -22.04
CA LEU A 62 -2.29 9.38 -20.85
C LEU A 62 -1.63 8.83 -19.58
N ILE A 63 -0.79 7.80 -19.70
CA ILE A 63 -0.06 7.22 -18.57
C ILE A 63 1.20 8.03 -18.31
N TYR A 64 1.36 8.45 -17.05
CA TYR A 64 2.54 9.16 -16.57
C TYR A 64 3.54 8.21 -15.92
N ASP A 65 3.05 7.21 -15.18
CA ASP A 65 3.92 6.23 -14.51
C ASP A 65 3.18 4.92 -14.17
N GLU A 66 3.94 3.83 -14.11
CA GLU A 66 3.46 2.50 -13.77
C GLU A 66 4.39 1.81 -12.77
N VAL A 67 3.80 1.40 -11.64
CA VAL A 67 4.54 0.69 -10.60
C VAL A 67 3.77 -0.56 -10.19
N SER A 68 4.48 -1.69 -10.19
CA SER A 68 3.99 -2.96 -9.67
C SER A 68 4.37 -3.14 -8.21
N PHE A 69 3.37 -3.16 -7.33
CA PHE A 69 3.55 -3.45 -5.91
C PHE A 69 3.04 -4.86 -5.59
N ARG A 70 3.74 -5.56 -4.69
CA ARG A 70 3.24 -6.82 -4.12
C ARG A 70 2.70 -6.54 -2.73
N HIS A 71 1.45 -6.89 -2.49
CA HIS A 71 0.86 -6.83 -1.15
C HIS A 71 1.08 -8.17 -0.43
N PRO A 72 1.54 -8.16 0.82
CA PRO A 72 1.63 -9.37 1.61
C PRO A 72 0.23 -9.96 1.85
N VAL A 73 0.09 -11.25 1.61
CA VAL A 73 -1.14 -11.99 1.94
C VAL A 73 -1.01 -12.45 3.39
N PHE A 74 -1.90 -11.97 4.27
CA PHE A 74 -1.94 -12.36 5.67
C PHE A 74 -2.81 -13.60 5.86
N ASP A 75 -2.30 -14.74 5.41
CA ASP A 75 -2.92 -16.05 5.59
C ASP A 75 -2.47 -16.73 6.90
N LEU A 76 -3.04 -17.91 7.19
CA LEU A 76 -2.66 -18.70 8.38
C LEU A 76 -1.14 -19.00 8.43
N PRO A 77 -0.49 -19.39 7.31
CA PRO A 77 0.98 -19.47 7.25
C PRO A 77 1.70 -18.17 7.64
N ALA A 78 1.24 -17.01 7.17
CA ALA A 78 1.83 -15.72 7.51
C ALA A 78 1.73 -15.43 9.01
N LEU A 79 0.59 -15.72 9.64
CA LEU A 79 0.42 -15.59 11.09
C LEU A 79 1.37 -16.51 11.87
N ALA A 80 1.48 -17.78 11.46
CA ALA A 80 2.42 -18.71 12.07
C ALA A 80 3.88 -18.26 11.90
N ALA A 81 4.23 -17.67 10.75
CA ALA A 81 5.55 -17.10 10.52
C ALA A 81 5.85 -15.91 11.45
N GLN A 82 4.86 -15.03 11.68
CA GLN A 82 4.99 -13.91 12.61
C GLN A 82 5.33 -14.38 14.03
N GLU A 83 4.66 -15.44 14.52
CA GLU A 83 4.96 -16.02 15.83
C GLU A 83 6.38 -16.60 15.90
N ARG A 84 6.80 -17.34 14.87
CA ARG A 84 8.16 -17.87 14.78
C ARG A 84 9.21 -16.77 14.80
N ILE A 85 8.97 -15.68 14.09
CA ILE A 85 9.91 -14.55 14.07
C ILE A 85 9.95 -13.86 15.42
N ALA A 86 8.81 -13.71 16.11
CA ALA A 86 8.78 -13.17 17.46
C ALA A 86 9.67 -13.98 18.43
N MET A 87 9.69 -15.31 18.28
CA MET A 87 10.55 -16.21 19.07
C MET A 87 12.04 -16.13 18.68
N MET A 88 12.37 -15.72 17.46
CA MET A 88 13.75 -15.62 16.97
C MET A 88 14.43 -14.28 17.25
N GLN A 89 13.70 -13.25 17.71
CA GLN A 89 14.26 -11.92 17.95
C GLN A 89 15.45 -11.96 18.91
N GLY A 90 16.59 -11.39 18.51
CA GLY A 90 17.81 -11.34 19.30
C GLY A 90 18.66 -12.61 19.25
N ALA A 91 18.17 -13.70 18.63
CA ALA A 91 18.98 -14.88 18.40
C ALA A 91 20.15 -14.54 17.46
N ARG A 92 21.37 -14.90 17.87
CA ARG A 92 22.61 -14.62 17.13
C ARG A 92 22.81 -13.13 16.80
N ASN A 93 22.37 -12.24 17.69
CA ASN A 93 22.39 -10.77 17.48
C ASN A 93 21.61 -10.30 16.25
N THR A 94 20.65 -11.09 15.77
CA THR A 94 19.81 -10.75 14.62
C THR A 94 18.43 -10.28 15.07
N TRP A 95 17.95 -9.21 14.45
CA TRP A 95 16.66 -8.61 14.75
C TRP A 95 15.89 -8.32 13.46
N PHE A 96 14.57 -8.50 13.51
CA PHE A 96 13.70 -8.31 12.35
C PHE A 96 12.67 -7.22 12.65
N ALA A 97 12.50 -6.27 11.73
CA ALA A 97 11.48 -5.23 11.79
C ALA A 97 10.86 -5.03 10.40
N GLY A 98 9.57 -4.73 10.36
CA GLY A 98 8.83 -4.55 9.12
C GLY A 98 7.31 -4.65 9.32
N ALA A 99 6.56 -4.00 8.43
CA ALA A 99 5.10 -3.94 8.49
C ALA A 99 4.44 -5.33 8.37
N TRP A 100 5.09 -6.25 7.68
CA TRP A 100 4.67 -7.64 7.50
C TRP A 100 4.72 -8.49 8.78
N LEU A 101 5.28 -7.96 9.88
CA LEU A 101 5.22 -8.57 11.21
C LEU A 101 3.88 -8.36 11.93
N ARG A 102 2.89 -7.73 11.25
CA ARG A 102 1.53 -7.56 11.75
C ARG A 102 0.51 -7.46 10.61
N ASN A 103 -0.08 -6.30 10.34
CA ASN A 103 -1.18 -6.14 9.37
C ASN A 103 -0.73 -5.44 8.08
N GLY A 104 0.56 -5.13 7.92
CA GLY A 104 1.11 -4.57 6.70
C GLY A 104 1.02 -3.05 6.57
N PHE A 105 0.55 -2.35 7.61
CA PHE A 105 0.45 -0.89 7.62
C PHE A 105 1.78 -0.21 8.02
N HIS A 106 1.92 1.07 7.70
CA HIS A 106 3.10 1.86 8.05
C HIS A 106 3.35 1.89 9.56
N GLU A 107 2.29 1.97 10.36
CA GLU A 107 2.30 1.96 11.82
C GLU A 107 2.88 0.65 12.37
N ASP A 108 2.67 -0.48 11.68
CA ASP A 108 3.24 -1.77 12.09
C ASP A 108 4.74 -1.83 11.81
N GLY A 109 5.19 -1.20 10.72
CA GLY A 109 6.61 -0.99 10.44
C GLY A 109 7.29 -0.19 11.56
N PHE A 110 6.69 0.93 11.95
CA PHE A 110 7.18 1.75 13.06
C PHE A 110 7.16 0.98 14.39
N ALA A 111 6.04 0.35 14.73
CA ALA A 111 5.87 -0.35 16.00
C ALA A 111 6.84 -1.55 16.14
N SER A 112 7.11 -2.28 15.06
CA SER A 112 8.07 -3.39 15.07
C SER A 112 9.51 -2.89 15.27
N ALA A 113 9.91 -1.81 14.59
CA ALA A 113 11.21 -1.18 14.80
C ALA A 113 11.37 -0.67 16.25
N TRP A 114 10.34 -0.02 16.78
CA TRP A 114 10.32 0.45 18.17
C TRP A 114 10.51 -0.68 19.19
N ARG A 115 9.85 -1.84 18.97
CA ARG A 115 10.02 -3.02 19.83
C ARG A 115 11.44 -3.57 19.80
N VAL A 116 12.08 -3.59 18.63
CA VAL A 116 13.48 -4.00 18.49
C VAL A 116 14.39 -3.02 19.22
N ALA A 117 14.23 -1.71 18.98
CA ALA A 117 15.05 -0.66 19.59
C ALA A 117 15.05 -0.72 21.13
N ARG A 118 13.90 -1.03 21.76
CA ARG A 118 13.80 -1.18 23.22
C ARG A 118 14.50 -2.42 23.80
N ARG A 119 14.79 -3.42 22.97
CA ARG A 119 15.40 -4.69 23.39
C ARG A 119 16.86 -4.80 22.97
N LEU A 120 17.29 -3.97 22.02
CA LEU A 120 18.69 -3.85 21.65
C LEU A 120 19.48 -3.40 22.88
N PRO A 121 20.51 -4.15 23.29
CA PRO A 121 21.41 -3.67 24.33
C PRO A 121 22.06 -2.38 23.85
N LEU A 122 22.05 -1.34 24.69
CA LEU A 122 22.77 -0.11 24.42
C LEU A 122 24.23 -0.48 24.15
N ALA A 123 24.75 -0.08 23.00
CA ALA A 123 26.18 -0.18 22.73
C ALA A 123 26.89 0.57 23.87
N ARG A 124 27.68 -0.15 24.67
CA ARG A 124 28.63 0.51 25.56
C ARG A 124 29.61 1.22 24.64
N VAL A 125 29.52 2.55 24.59
CA VAL A 125 30.58 3.36 24.00
C VAL A 125 31.83 3.05 24.83
N PRO A 126 32.90 2.50 24.22
CA PRO A 126 34.15 2.27 24.94
C PRO A 126 34.62 3.61 25.48
N SER A 127 34.85 3.68 26.79
CA SER A 127 35.53 4.78 27.49
C SER A 127 37.01 4.82 27.09
#